data_AF-A0A1S3D2T9-F1
#
_entry.id   AF-A0A1S3D2T9-F1
#
_cell.length_a   1.000
_cell.length_b   1.000
_cell.length_c   1.000
_cell.angle_alpha   90.00
_cell.angle_beta   90.00
_cell.angle_gamma   90.00
#
_symmetry.space_group_name_H-M   'P 1'
#
loop_
_entity.id
_entity.type
_entity.pdbx_description
1 polymer ?
#
loop_
_entity_poly.entity_id
_entity_poly.type
_entity_poly.pdbx_seq_one_letter_code
_entity_poly.pdbx_strand_id
1 'polypeptide(L)' 'MWFCLIGAILFLASAVFSYSHFSGWTFRNSTANQGLVKAWLSAANAVLLLIDGVFTFRGE' A
#
# COMPACT_ATOMS: atom_id res chain seq x y z
N MET A 1 1.25 -5.96 17.78
CA MET A 1 2.42 -5.58 16.92
C MET A 1 2.58 -6.46 15.68
N TRP A 2 2.77 -7.78 15.81
CA TRP A 2 3.07 -8.67 14.66
C TRP A 2 2.03 -8.60 13.53
N PHE A 3 0.74 -8.56 13.86
CA PHE A 3 -0.32 -8.46 12.85
C PHE A 3 -0.28 -7.14 12.05
N CYS A 4 -0.04 -6.00 12.70
CA CYS A 4 0.07 -4.70 12.03
C CYS A 4 1.34 -4.59 11.18
N LEU A 5 2.47 -5.14 11.66
CA LEU A 5 3.71 -5.19 10.88
C LEU A 5 3.59 -6.09 9.65
N ILE A 6 3.00 -7.28 9.79
CA ILE A 6 2.74 -8.20 8.65
C ILE A 6 1.80 -7.54 7.65
N GLY A 7 0.70 -6.94 8.13
CA GLY A 7 -0.26 -6.24 7.27
C GLY A 7 0.39 -5.09 6.49
N ALA A 8 1.22 -4.26 7.15
CA ALA A 8 1.92 -3.16 6.51
C ALA A 8 2.89 -3.65 5.42
N ILE A 9 3.64 -4.74 5.67
CA ILE A 9 4.54 -5.35 4.68
C ILE A 9 3.76 -5.88 3.47
N LEU A 10 2.62 -6.55 3.69
CA LEU A 10 1.75 -7.03 2.62
C LEU A 10 1.17 -5.88 1.77
N PHE A 11 0.74 -4.79 2.40
CA PHE A 11 0.21 -3.62 1.68
C PHE A 11 1.29 -2.87 0.88
N LEU A 12 2.52 -2.79 1.41
CA LEU A 12 3.68 -2.25 0.70
C LEU A 12 4.11 -3.14 -0.47
N ALA A 13 4.17 -4.46 -0.29
CA ALA A 13 4.49 -5.40 -1.37
C ALA A 13 3.44 -5.34 -2.49
N SER A 14 2.17 -5.23 -2.14
CA SER A 14 1.07 -5.04 -3.09
C SER A 14 1.17 -3.71 -3.85
N ALA A 15 1.58 -2.63 -3.16
CA ALA A 15 1.82 -1.32 -3.78
C ALA A 15 2.94 -1.39 -4.81
N VAL A 16 4.08 -1.98 -4.44
CA VAL A 16 5.26 -2.10 -5.31
C VAL A 16 4.97 -2.99 -6.52
N PHE A 17 4.29 -4.11 -6.33
CA PHE A 17 3.93 -5.01 -7.42
C PHE A 17 2.96 -4.35 -8.40
N SER A 18 1.95 -3.66 -7.88
CA SER A 18 0.99 -2.90 -8.71
C SER A 18 1.68 -1.76 -9.45
N TYR A 19 2.53 -0.98 -8.77
CA TYR A 19 3.29 0.09 -9.40
C TYR A 19 4.21 -0.44 -10.51
N SER A 20 4.95 -1.52 -10.26
CA SER A 20 5.82 -2.15 -11.25
C SER A 20 5.04 -2.74 -12.44
N HIS A 21 3.85 -3.30 -12.20
CA HIS A 21 3.02 -3.87 -13.26
C HIS A 21 2.41 -2.79 -14.15
N PHE A 22 1.95 -1.69 -13.57
CA PHE A 22 1.25 -0.63 -14.30
C PHE A 22 2.17 0.48 -14.84
N SER A 23 3.38 0.67 -14.30
CA SER A 23 4.34 1.69 -14.76
C SER A 23 4.84 1.44 -16.20
N GLY A 24 4.92 0.19 -16.64
CA GLY A 24 5.32 -0.16 -18.01
C GLY A 24 4.18 -0.16 -19.03
N TRP A 25 2.92 0.01 -18.62
CA TRP A 25 1.75 -0.11 -19.50
C TRP A 25 1.41 1.21 -20.18
N THR A 26 2.04 1.46 -21.34
CA THR A 26 1.75 2.62 -22.21
C THR A 26 0.47 2.44 -23.06
N PHE A 27 0.04 1.20 -23.34
CA PHE A 27 -1.03 0.92 -24.31
C PHE A 27 -2.47 1.17 -23.80
N ARG A 28 -2.69 1.26 -22.49
CA ARG A 28 -4.02 1.55 -21.89
C ARG A 28 -3.90 2.52 -20.73
N ASN A 29 -3.60 3.78 -21.03
CA ASN A 29 -3.39 4.86 -20.05
C ASN A 29 -4.49 4.93 -18.97
N SER A 30 -5.78 4.79 -19.32
CA SER A 30 -6.87 4.85 -18.33
C SER A 30 -6.83 3.71 -17.32
N THR A 31 -6.44 2.50 -17.73
CA THR A 31 -6.35 1.33 -16.84
C THR A 31 -5.06 1.35 -16.04
N ALA A 32 -3.95 1.80 -16.65
CA ALA A 32 -2.67 2.00 -15.97
C ALA A 32 -2.79 3.05 -14.87
N ASN A 33 -3.48 4.17 -15.12
CA ASN A 33 -3.68 5.22 -14.12
C ASN A 33 -4.53 4.73 -12.93
N GLN A 34 -5.57 3.93 -13.19
CA GLN A 34 -6.35 3.30 -12.12
C GLN A 34 -5.51 2.31 -11.29
N GLY A 35 -4.62 1.55 -11.94
CA GLY A 35 -3.70 0.65 -11.26
C GLY A 35 -2.67 1.37 -10.38
N LEU A 36 -2.12 2.48 -10.87
CA LEU A 36 -1.20 3.34 -10.12
C LEU A 36 -1.89 4.04 -8.93
N VAL A 37 -3.13 4.50 -9.09
CA VAL A 37 -3.93 5.07 -7.99
C VAL A 37 -4.19 4.01 -6.91
N LYS A 38 -4.53 2.77 -7.30
CA LYS A 38 -4.71 1.67 -6.34
C LYS A 38 -3.40 1.32 -5.61
N ALA A 39 -2.27 1.34 -6.30
CA ALA A 39 -0.95 1.14 -5.70
C ALA A 39 -0.66 2.21 -4.64
N TRP A 40 -0.96 3.48 -4.94
CA TRP A 40 -0.80 4.58 -3.99
C TRP A 40 -1.74 4.44 -2.78
N LEU A 41 -2.99 4.04 -3.02
CA LEU A 41 -3.95 3.79 -1.95
C LEU A 41 -3.50 2.68 -0.99
N SER A 42 -2.91 1.61 -1.51
CA SER A 42 -2.41 0.51 -0.68
C SER A 42 -1.18 0.92 0.13
N ALA A 43 -0.31 1.76 -0.43
CA ALA A 43 0.80 2.36 0.31
C ALA A 43 0.31 3.27 1.45
N ALA A 44 -0.70 4.10 1.21
CA ALA A 44 -1.31 4.94 2.24
C ALA A 44 -1.94 4.10 3.37
N ASN A 45 -2.61 3.00 3.03
CA ASN A 45 -3.16 2.06 4.02
C ASN A 45 -2.07 1.39 4.86
N ALA A 46 -0.91 1.05 4.27
CA ALA A 46 0.23 0.52 5.03
C ALA A 46 0.71 1.52 6.09
N VAL A 47 0.78 2.81 5.74
CA VAL A 47 1.17 3.89 6.67
C VAL A 47 0.15 4.07 7.78
N LEU A 48 -1.15 4.08 7.46
CA LEU A 48 -2.22 4.17 8.47
C LEU A 48 -2.18 3.01 9.46
N LEU A 49 -1.95 1.78 8.98
CA LEU A 49 -1.85 0.60 9.83
C LEU A 49 -0.64 0.66 10.78
N LEU A 50 0.48 1.25 10.33
CA LEU A 50 1.64 1.51 11.18
C LEU A 50 1.35 2.59 12.22
N ILE A 51 0.65 3.67 11.83
CA ILE A 51 0.25 4.75 12.75
C ILE A 51 -0.70 4.21 13.81
N ASP A 52 -1.74 3.47 13.43
CA ASP A 52 -2.68 2.82 14.35
C ASP A 52 -1.96 1.85 15.29
N GLY A 53 -1.02 1.07 14.74
CA GLY A 53 -0.14 0.21 15.51
C GLY A 53 0.82 0.96 16.44
N VAL A 54 1.11 2.25 16.25
CA VAL A 54 1.90 3.07 17.16
C VAL A 54 1.01 3.72 18.23
N PHE A 55 -0.16 4.21 17.85
CA PHE A 55 -1.12 4.84 18.77
C PHE A 55 -1.74 3.83 19.74
N THR A 56 -2.00 2.59 19.29
CA THR A 56 -2.45 1.50 20.17
C THR A 56 -1.49 1.26 21.34
N PHE A 57 -0.18 1.39 21.12
CA PHE A 57 0.83 1.20 22.18
C PHE A 57 1.05 2.43 23.06
N ARG A 58 0.55 3.61 22.68
CA ARG A 58 0.56 4.81 23.54
C ARG A 58 -0.62 4.85 24.50
N GLY A 59 -1.59 3.97 24.34
CA GLY A 59 -2.77 3.83 25.19
C GLY A 59 -2.68 2.71 26.24
N GLU A 60 -1.62 1.89 26.20
CA GLU A 60 -1.30 0.87 27.22
C GLU A 60 -0.28 1.38 28.24
#